data_AF-A0A8J4FT91-F1
#
_entry.id   AF-A0A8J4FT91-F1
#
_cell.length_a   1.000
_cell.length_b   1.000
_cell.length_c   1.000
_cell.angle_alpha   90.00
_cell.angle_beta   90.00
_cell.angle_gamma   90.00
#
_symmetry.space_group_name_H-M   'P 1'
#
loop_
_entity.id
_entity.type
_entity.pdbx_description
1 polymer ?
#
loop_
_entity_poly.entity_id
_entity_poly.type
_entity_poly.pdbx_seq_one_letter_code
_entity_poly.pdbx_strand_id
1 'polypeptide(L)'
;DEADRRHAALQEKNRKAQRRFRERQKTKLMELHKQIEELAGKVSNLQTENAALHSRTSILEKVLDMRNEQIQVMQENKEVAEAELASLGTGQALVPLTPEAIKELTSEDIYRVYQTYVKELSVRLVETTRGSVRAAAGPPAASGGDRGEGTADAGGDGDAAATDGVKGEVKDGASASGSGAAAAEAAAGSAGGGGGDGSNAAAHAELERLVRELSVMLMRLGVARPLEARKFIVFSRQYLGNTEKEVIELWKSVMKHIELTPEQMREIVELKRMFLTKIEPIMDERKHLNISIQTNLPHDTFHTKSSISYIKAHEAVSKLRDNLRSEQHVVLEFAIAVFRGVFRPAQMAALLVRCYPAVPDALGIASALATELGEPDSPATQQLTIQLGGYAVPSSGASGAGGSGNAGLLAIHPSLMPIDANVGVGQQLLQQQQAAAQQLLEQQHLPQPTSLAASGGPLLGLPQPLQPQPQQAALQQQLQQQQLQYQQQHAVQQMLQLQQQLQLQQQQQQQQLQLQQQQQQQQQLQQQMQQQQQHQSFFTTLMATSGSLDMPGLGLLPAQEMRARSGSVSGSSAATPALGSVPQ
;
A
#
# COMPACT_ATOMS: atom_id res chain seq x y z
N ASP A 1 61.03 -68.43 25.69
CA ASP A 1 61.44 -67.00 25.69
C ASP A 1 61.11 -66.25 24.41
N GLU A 2 61.80 -66.47 23.28
CA GLU A 2 61.55 -65.65 22.08
C GLU A 2 60.18 -65.94 21.43
N ALA A 3 59.75 -67.20 21.41
CA ALA A 3 58.43 -67.59 20.94
C ALA A 3 57.30 -66.98 21.79
N ASP A 4 57.47 -66.93 23.12
CA ASP A 4 56.49 -66.35 24.04
C ASP A 4 56.40 -64.83 23.88
N ARG A 5 57.54 -64.16 23.68
CA ARG A 5 57.57 -62.72 23.35
C ARG A 5 56.85 -62.43 22.04
N ARG A 6 57.01 -63.28 21.01
CA ARG A 6 56.30 -63.15 19.73
C ARG A 6 54.79 -63.39 19.89
N HIS A 7 54.38 -64.37 20.68
CA HIS A 7 52.96 -64.65 20.95
C HIS A 7 52.30 -63.51 21.76
N ALA A 8 52.96 -63.00 22.79
CA ALA A 8 52.50 -61.84 23.54
C ALA A 8 52.36 -60.60 22.64
N ALA A 9 53.34 -60.34 21.78
CA ALA A 9 53.29 -59.24 20.82
C ALA A 9 52.13 -59.39 19.81
N LEU A 10 51.80 -60.62 19.37
CA LEU A 10 50.65 -60.89 18.50
C LEU A 10 49.31 -60.69 19.22
N GLN A 11 49.19 -61.15 20.47
CA GLN A 11 47.99 -60.91 21.29
C GLN A 11 47.76 -59.42 21.52
N GLU A 12 48.83 -58.67 21.79
CA GLU A 12 48.75 -57.22 21.97
C GLU A 12 48.38 -56.49 20.67
N LYS A 13 48.96 -56.90 19.52
CA LYS A 13 48.55 -56.41 18.20
C LYS A 13 47.07 -56.68 17.92
N ASN A 14 46.57 -57.88 18.21
CA ASN A 14 45.15 -58.22 18.05
C ASN A 14 44.25 -57.41 18.97
N ARG A 15 44.62 -57.23 20.25
CA ARG A 15 43.89 -56.36 21.18
C ARG A 15 43.83 -54.92 20.67
N LYS A 16 44.95 -54.38 20.17
CA LYS A 16 45.02 -53.03 19.60
C LYS A 16 44.20 -52.90 18.32
N ALA A 17 44.23 -53.90 17.44
CA ALA A 17 43.42 -53.94 16.22
C ALA A 17 41.92 -53.99 16.55
N GLN A 18 41.51 -54.80 17.52
CA GLN A 18 40.11 -54.91 17.95
C GLN A 18 39.62 -53.62 18.63
N ARG A 19 40.45 -52.96 19.44
CA ARG A 19 40.15 -51.62 19.99
C ARG A 19 39.92 -50.61 18.87
N ARG A 20 40.84 -50.51 17.91
CA ARG A 20 40.70 -49.62 16.74
C ARG A 20 39.46 -49.93 15.90
N PHE A 21 39.11 -51.20 15.75
CA PHE A 21 37.88 -51.58 15.06
C PHE A 21 36.64 -51.10 15.80
N ARG A 22 36.55 -51.32 17.12
CA ARG A 22 35.44 -50.85 17.95
C ARG A 22 35.35 -49.32 17.98
N GLU A 23 36.49 -48.63 18.05
CA GLU A 23 36.57 -47.17 17.97
C GLU A 23 36.03 -46.67 16.63
N ARG A 24 36.44 -47.27 15.49
CA ARG A 24 35.91 -46.90 14.17
C ARG A 24 34.41 -47.14 14.05
N GLN A 25 33.90 -48.26 14.59
CA GLN A 25 32.46 -48.53 14.62
C GLN A 25 31.71 -47.51 15.48
N LYS A 26 32.26 -47.13 16.63
CA LYS A 26 31.69 -46.09 17.50
C LYS A 26 31.65 -44.74 16.79
N THR A 27 32.75 -44.33 16.14
CA THR A 27 32.80 -43.08 15.37
C THR A 27 31.77 -43.08 14.24
N LYS A 28 31.67 -44.19 13.48
CA LYS A 28 30.68 -44.32 12.40
C LYS A 28 29.24 -44.23 12.92
N LEU A 29 28.95 -44.85 14.07
CA LEU A 29 27.62 -44.79 14.67
C LEU A 29 27.28 -43.38 15.19
N MET A 30 28.25 -42.67 15.76
CA MET A 30 28.08 -41.26 16.15
C MET A 30 27.87 -40.35 14.94
N GLU A 31 28.59 -40.57 13.84
CA GLU A 31 28.42 -39.80 12.60
C GLU A 31 27.04 -40.02 11.97
N LEU A 32 26.56 -41.27 11.92
CA LEU A 32 25.21 -41.58 11.45
C LEU A 32 24.13 -40.95 12.34
N HIS A 33 24.28 -40.97 13.66
CA HIS A 33 23.34 -40.26 14.55
C HIS A 33 23.31 -38.76 14.29
N LYS A 34 24.48 -38.13 14.08
CA LYS A 34 24.56 -36.72 13.73
C LYS A 34 23.84 -36.41 12.40
N GLN A 35 24.03 -37.26 11.38
CA GLN A 35 23.33 -37.11 10.10
C GLN A 35 21.81 -37.28 10.23
N ILE A 36 21.35 -38.22 11.07
CA ILE A 36 19.92 -38.41 11.36
C ILE A 36 19.34 -37.16 12.03
N GLU A 37 20.05 -36.58 13.00
CA GLU A 37 19.61 -35.36 13.70
C GLU A 37 19.57 -34.14 12.77
N GLU A 38 20.58 -33.97 11.91
CA GLU A 38 20.61 -32.91 10.89
C GLU A 38 19.48 -33.07 9.87
N LEU A 39 19.21 -34.30 9.40
CA LEU A 39 18.11 -34.57 8.47
C LEU A 39 16.74 -34.39 9.14
N ALA A 40 16.57 -34.80 10.39
CA ALA A 40 15.35 -34.58 11.16
C ALA A 40 15.06 -33.09 11.34
N GLY A 41 16.09 -32.28 11.63
CA GLY A 41 15.98 -30.82 11.68
C GLY A 41 15.54 -30.22 10.33
N LYS A 42 16.12 -30.68 9.22
CA LYS A 42 15.72 -30.23 7.87
C LYS A 42 14.27 -30.59 7.54
N VAL A 43 13.83 -31.80 7.88
CA VAL A 43 12.44 -32.22 7.66
C VAL A 43 11.47 -31.37 8.50
N SER A 44 11.81 -31.11 9.76
CA SER A 44 11.00 -30.23 10.62
C SER A 44 10.89 -28.82 10.05
N ASN A 45 11.99 -28.25 9.54
CA ASN A 45 11.99 -26.92 8.93
C ASN A 45 11.19 -26.87 7.62
N LEU A 46 11.29 -27.91 6.79
CA LEU A 46 10.50 -28.00 5.56
C LEU A 46 9.01 -28.19 5.86
N GLN A 47 8.65 -28.88 6.94
CA GLN A 47 7.26 -29.04 7.35
C GLN A 47 6.65 -27.72 7.83
N THR A 48 7.38 -26.91 8.60
CA THR A 48 6.91 -25.59 9.02
C THR A 48 6.79 -24.62 7.84
N GLU A 49 7.76 -24.63 6.92
CA GLU A 49 7.69 -23.83 5.69
C GLU A 49 6.51 -24.25 4.81
N ASN A 50 6.27 -25.56 4.66
CA ASN A 50 5.14 -26.08 3.89
C ASN A 50 3.79 -25.67 4.51
N ALA A 51 3.65 -25.76 5.84
CA ALA A 51 2.46 -25.28 6.54
C ALA A 51 2.24 -23.77 6.35
N ALA A 52 3.31 -22.96 6.41
CA ALA A 52 3.24 -21.53 6.16
C ALA A 52 2.83 -21.20 4.71
N LEU A 53 3.38 -21.91 3.73
CA LEU A 53 3.01 -21.77 2.32
C LEU A 53 1.55 -22.16 2.08
N HIS A 54 1.06 -23.24 2.69
CA HIS A 54 -0.35 -23.62 2.60
C HIS A 54 -1.28 -22.57 3.20
N SER A 55 -0.93 -22.00 4.36
CA SER A 55 -1.68 -20.89 4.95
C SER A 55 -1.73 -19.67 4.01
N ARG A 56 -0.59 -19.31 3.41
CA ARG A 56 -0.50 -18.22 2.43
C ARG A 56 -1.36 -18.48 1.19
N THR A 57 -1.29 -19.69 0.62
CA THR A 57 -2.10 -20.06 -0.54
C THR A 57 -3.59 -20.00 -0.21
N SER A 58 -4.01 -20.51 0.94
CA SER A 58 -5.42 -20.43 1.38
C SER A 58 -5.91 -18.99 1.54
N ILE A 59 -5.07 -18.07 2.03
CA ILE A 59 -5.40 -16.64 2.10
C ILE A 59 -5.53 -16.05 0.70
N LEU A 60 -4.61 -16.36 -0.22
CA LEU A 60 -4.66 -15.85 -1.59
C LEU A 60 -5.89 -16.36 -2.34
N GLU A 61 -6.29 -17.61 -2.16
CA GLU A 61 -7.54 -18.17 -2.70
C GLU A 61 -8.76 -17.39 -2.19
N LYS A 62 -8.86 -17.13 -0.88
CA LYS A 62 -9.95 -16.32 -0.32
C LYS A 62 -9.95 -14.88 -0.83
N VAL A 63 -8.78 -14.27 -1.01
CA VAL A 63 -8.66 -12.92 -1.58
C VAL A 63 -9.10 -12.90 -3.04
N LEU A 64 -8.78 -13.95 -3.82
CA LEU A 64 -9.26 -14.11 -5.19
C LEU A 64 -10.79 -14.28 -5.23
N ASP A 65 -11.36 -15.11 -4.36
CA ASP A 65 -12.81 -15.30 -4.26
C ASP A 65 -13.52 -13.98 -3.90
N MET A 66 -13.01 -13.25 -2.89
CA MET A 66 -13.52 -11.93 -2.54
C MET A 66 -13.41 -10.93 -3.69
N ARG A 67 -12.32 -10.97 -4.45
CA ARG A 67 -12.15 -10.10 -5.63
C ARG A 67 -13.14 -10.46 -6.73
N ASN A 68 -13.36 -11.75 -6.98
CA ASN A 68 -14.33 -12.22 -7.96
C ASN A 68 -15.75 -11.83 -7.58
N GLU A 69 -16.13 -11.99 -6.30
CA GLU A 69 -17.41 -11.52 -5.76
C GLU A 69 -17.54 -10.00 -5.90
N GLN A 70 -16.48 -9.24 -5.60
CA GLN A 70 -16.48 -7.79 -5.79
C GLN A 70 -16.62 -7.38 -7.27
N ILE A 71 -15.96 -8.08 -8.18
CA ILE A 71 -16.10 -7.84 -9.63
C ILE A 71 -17.54 -8.14 -10.07
N GLN A 72 -18.13 -9.23 -9.58
CA GLN A 72 -19.52 -9.59 -9.88
C GLN A 72 -20.48 -8.51 -9.36
N VAL A 73 -20.36 -8.09 -8.11
CA VAL A 73 -21.18 -7.01 -7.53
C VAL A 73 -20.99 -5.70 -8.31
N MET A 74 -19.76 -5.40 -8.75
CA MET A 74 -19.52 -4.24 -9.60
C MET A 74 -20.18 -4.35 -10.99
N GLN A 75 -20.20 -5.53 -11.59
CA GLN A 75 -20.86 -5.76 -12.89
C GLN A 75 -22.39 -5.65 -12.76
N GLU A 76 -22.98 -6.27 -11.74
CA GLU A 76 -24.41 -6.17 -11.45
C GLU A 76 -24.81 -4.71 -11.16
N ASN A 77 -24.04 -4.00 -10.35
CA ASN A 77 -24.27 -2.57 -10.08
C ASN A 77 -24.07 -1.70 -11.32
N LYS A 78 -23.12 -2.05 -12.20
CA LYS A 78 -22.92 -1.33 -13.46
C LYS A 78 -24.12 -1.48 -14.39
N GLU A 79 -24.71 -2.67 -14.50
CA GLU A 79 -25.92 -2.88 -15.29
C GLU A 79 -27.11 -2.09 -14.74
N VAL A 80 -27.27 -2.05 -13.41
CA VAL A 80 -28.31 -1.23 -12.74
C VAL A 80 -28.05 0.26 -12.96
N ALA A 81 -26.81 0.72 -12.78
CA ALA A 81 -26.43 2.11 -12.96
C ALA A 81 -26.54 2.56 -14.43
N GLU A 82 -26.16 1.73 -15.41
CA GLU A 82 -26.34 2.04 -16.83
C GLU A 82 -27.84 2.12 -17.19
N ALA A 83 -28.68 1.27 -16.59
CA ALA A 83 -30.13 1.33 -16.76
C ALA A 83 -30.75 2.60 -16.14
N GLU A 84 -30.32 3.00 -14.94
CA GLU A 84 -30.78 4.26 -14.31
C GLU A 84 -30.24 5.50 -15.04
N LEU A 85 -28.99 5.45 -15.50
CA LEU A 85 -28.34 6.55 -16.22
C LEU A 85 -28.95 6.77 -17.61
N ALA A 86 -29.38 5.71 -18.29
CA ALA A 86 -30.15 5.83 -19.53
C ALA A 86 -31.50 6.55 -19.31
N SER A 87 -32.00 6.59 -18.07
CA SER A 87 -33.24 7.32 -17.71
C SER A 87 -32.99 8.80 -17.36
N LEU A 88 -31.77 9.18 -16.99
CA LEU A 88 -31.39 10.54 -16.58
C LEU A 88 -30.89 11.35 -17.77
N GLY A 89 -31.83 11.91 -18.54
CA GLY A 89 -31.55 12.72 -19.73
C GLY A 89 -30.64 13.94 -19.51
N THR A 90 -29.99 14.35 -20.61
CA THR A 90 -28.89 15.34 -20.76
C THR A 90 -29.21 16.81 -20.45
N GLY A 91 -30.12 17.11 -19.52
CA GLY A 91 -30.52 18.48 -19.20
C GLY A 91 -30.84 18.77 -17.74
N GLN A 92 -30.50 17.88 -16.80
CA GLN A 92 -30.85 18.10 -15.40
C GLN A 92 -29.95 19.17 -14.76
N ALA A 93 -30.62 20.18 -14.18
CA ALA A 93 -30.05 21.06 -13.19
C ALA A 93 -29.28 20.23 -12.14
N LEU A 94 -28.08 20.70 -11.74
CA LEU A 94 -27.22 20.03 -10.76
C LEU A 94 -28.06 19.56 -9.57
N VAL A 95 -28.28 18.24 -9.50
CA VAL A 95 -29.13 17.63 -8.49
C VAL A 95 -28.51 17.94 -7.13
N PRO A 96 -29.25 18.56 -6.19
CA PRO A 96 -28.73 18.81 -4.86
C PRO A 96 -28.36 17.47 -4.21
N LEU A 97 -27.06 17.24 -4.02
CA LEU A 97 -26.54 16.00 -3.45
C LEU A 97 -26.88 15.91 -1.96
N THR A 98 -27.97 15.22 -1.67
CA THR A 98 -28.37 14.90 -0.30
C THR A 98 -27.31 14.00 0.35
N PRO A 99 -27.14 14.06 1.69
CA PRO A 99 -26.24 13.15 2.40
C PRO A 99 -26.52 11.67 2.11
N GLU A 100 -27.78 11.32 1.87
CA GLU A 100 -28.26 9.99 1.53
C GLU A 100 -27.78 9.58 0.14
N ALA A 101 -27.93 10.44 -0.86
CA ALA A 101 -27.44 10.16 -2.22
C ALA A 101 -25.92 9.90 -2.25
N ILE A 102 -25.14 10.67 -1.48
CA ILE A 102 -23.67 10.48 -1.39
C ILE A 102 -23.30 9.08 -0.86
N LYS A 103 -24.15 8.46 -0.04
CA LYS A 103 -23.91 7.10 0.47
C LYS A 103 -24.06 6.03 -0.61
N GLU A 104 -24.78 6.31 -1.69
CA GLU A 104 -25.07 5.37 -2.76
C GLU A 104 -24.12 5.53 -3.96
N LEU A 105 -23.53 6.71 -4.16
CA LEU A 105 -22.63 6.99 -5.29
C LEU A 105 -21.40 6.05 -5.35
N THR A 106 -21.20 5.39 -6.49
CA THR A 106 -19.97 4.64 -6.76
C THR A 106 -18.80 5.60 -7.05
N SER A 107 -17.56 5.08 -7.05
CA SER A 107 -16.38 5.87 -7.45
C SER A 107 -16.48 6.45 -8.86
N GLU A 108 -17.16 5.75 -9.77
CA GLU A 108 -17.40 6.22 -11.13
C GLU A 108 -18.42 7.37 -11.16
N ASP A 109 -19.51 7.25 -10.40
CA ASP A 109 -20.52 8.31 -10.28
C ASP A 109 -19.93 9.57 -9.67
N ILE A 110 -19.11 9.42 -8.62
CA ILE A 110 -18.38 10.53 -7.99
C ILE A 110 -17.54 11.27 -9.04
N TYR A 111 -16.81 10.55 -9.89
CA TYR A 111 -15.99 11.15 -10.93
C TYR A 111 -16.83 11.89 -11.99
N ARG A 112 -17.97 11.33 -12.40
CA ARG A 112 -18.90 11.97 -13.34
C ARG A 112 -19.53 13.24 -12.76
N VAL A 113 -19.94 13.20 -11.51
CA VAL A 113 -20.47 14.36 -10.78
C VAL A 113 -19.39 15.42 -10.66
N TYR A 114 -18.18 15.06 -10.24
CA TYR A 114 -17.02 15.96 -10.17
C TYR A 114 -16.75 16.62 -11.53
N GLN A 115 -16.69 15.83 -12.61
CA GLN A 115 -16.50 16.32 -13.97
C GLN A 115 -17.59 17.32 -14.39
N THR A 116 -18.85 17.06 -14.03
CA THR A 116 -19.97 17.95 -14.34
C THR A 116 -19.82 19.28 -13.63
N TYR A 117 -19.52 19.28 -12.32
CA TYR A 117 -19.24 20.51 -11.58
C TYR A 117 -18.04 21.27 -12.14
N VAL A 118 -16.94 20.60 -12.48
CA VAL A 118 -15.76 21.26 -13.06
C VAL A 118 -16.07 21.91 -14.41
N LYS A 119 -16.88 21.26 -15.26
CA LYS A 119 -17.34 21.85 -16.53
C LYS A 119 -18.16 23.12 -16.29
N GLU A 120 -19.14 23.07 -15.39
CA GLU A 120 -19.94 24.24 -15.04
C GLU A 120 -19.09 25.37 -14.44
N LEU A 121 -18.18 25.04 -13.52
CA LEU A 121 -17.22 25.99 -12.95
C LEU A 121 -16.38 26.65 -14.03
N SER A 122 -15.93 25.89 -15.04
CA SER A 122 -15.13 26.45 -16.15
C SER A 122 -15.90 27.49 -16.97
N VAL A 123 -17.20 27.26 -17.22
CA VAL A 123 -18.06 28.21 -17.92
C VAL A 123 -18.24 29.48 -17.10
N ARG A 124 -18.62 29.35 -15.82
CA ARG A 124 -18.85 30.49 -14.93
C ARG A 124 -17.60 31.29 -14.63
N LEU A 125 -16.43 30.64 -14.57
CA LEU A 125 -15.16 31.32 -14.38
C LEU A 125 -14.84 32.22 -15.58
N VAL A 126 -15.05 31.75 -16.82
CA VAL A 126 -14.85 32.55 -18.04
C VAL A 126 -15.81 33.74 -18.11
N GLU A 127 -17.08 33.55 -17.73
CA GLU A 127 -18.07 34.63 -17.65
C GLU A 127 -17.64 35.72 -16.66
N THR A 128 -17.19 35.32 -15.47
CA THR A 128 -16.74 36.22 -14.41
C THR A 128 -15.47 36.99 -14.84
N THR A 129 -14.51 36.31 -15.48
CA THR A 129 -13.29 36.96 -16.00
C THR A 129 -13.62 37.97 -17.10
N ARG A 130 -14.52 37.63 -18.04
CA ARG A 130 -14.94 38.56 -19.11
C ARG A 130 -15.66 39.79 -18.55
N GLY A 131 -16.50 39.60 -17.53
CA GLY A 131 -17.17 40.69 -16.81
C GLY A 131 -16.17 41.66 -16.17
N SER A 132 -15.14 41.12 -15.51
CA SER A 132 -14.08 41.91 -14.87
C SER A 132 -13.25 42.73 -15.87
N VAL A 133 -12.84 42.13 -17.00
CA VAL A 133 -12.07 42.85 -18.04
C VAL A 133 -12.89 43.98 -18.66
N ARG A 134 -14.19 43.75 -18.90
CA ARG A 134 -15.08 44.77 -19.46
C ARG A 134 -15.34 45.92 -18.48
N ALA A 135 -15.40 45.64 -17.18
CA ALA A 135 -15.51 46.65 -16.15
C ALA A 135 -14.23 47.49 -16.02
N ALA A 136 -13.06 46.87 -16.15
CA ALA A 136 -11.76 47.55 -16.13
C ALA A 136 -11.54 48.42 -17.38
N ALA A 137 -12.00 47.97 -18.55
CA ALA A 137 -11.95 48.71 -19.81
C ALA A 137 -13.07 49.76 -19.91
N GLY A 138 -13.34 50.49 -18.82
CA GLY A 138 -14.44 51.46 -18.70
C GLY A 138 -14.64 52.32 -19.96
N PRO A 139 -15.87 52.78 -20.24
CA PRO A 139 -16.21 53.43 -21.51
C PRO A 139 -15.16 54.47 -21.82
N PRO A 140 -14.49 54.40 -22.99
CA PRO A 140 -13.41 55.31 -23.34
C PRO A 140 -13.98 56.71 -23.14
N ALA A 141 -13.41 57.44 -22.18
CA ALA A 141 -13.91 58.75 -21.80
C ALA A 141 -14.12 59.51 -23.10
N ALA A 142 -15.38 59.81 -23.42
CA ALA A 142 -15.71 60.54 -24.61
C ALA A 142 -15.02 61.89 -24.44
N SER A 143 -13.84 62.02 -25.04
CA SER A 143 -13.09 63.25 -25.12
C SER A 143 -13.91 64.18 -26.00
N GLY A 144 -14.88 64.85 -25.38
CA GLY A 144 -15.45 66.07 -25.90
C GLY A 144 -14.30 67.06 -26.01
N GLY A 145 -13.73 67.16 -27.21
CA GLY A 145 -12.96 68.31 -27.59
C GLY A 145 -13.91 69.49 -27.68
N ASP A 146 -13.71 70.51 -26.86
CA ASP A 146 -13.73 71.90 -27.34
C ASP A 146 -12.98 72.83 -26.37
N ARG A 147 -12.16 73.71 -26.98
CA ARG A 147 -11.51 74.94 -26.49
C ARG A 147 -10.24 74.87 -25.64
N GLY A 148 -9.18 75.46 -26.21
CA GLY A 148 -8.39 76.44 -25.46
C GLY A 148 -6.90 76.46 -25.78
N GLU A 149 -6.54 77.08 -26.89
CA GLU A 149 -5.21 77.62 -27.21
C GLU A 149 -4.71 78.56 -26.09
N GLY A 150 -3.45 78.44 -25.64
CA GLY A 150 -2.91 79.37 -24.64
C GLY A 150 -1.55 78.99 -24.02
N THR A 151 -0.48 79.27 -24.78
CA THR A 151 0.81 79.88 -24.37
C THR A 151 1.45 79.64 -22.98
N ALA A 152 2.78 79.40 -23.03
CA ALA A 152 3.83 79.87 -22.11
C ALA A 152 3.81 79.25 -20.69
N ASP A 153 4.88 79.13 -19.92
CA ASP A 153 6.34 79.35 -19.96
C ASP A 153 6.81 78.96 -18.53
N ALA A 154 8.12 78.81 -18.34
CA ALA A 154 8.86 78.87 -17.07
C ALA A 154 8.79 77.68 -16.09
N GLY A 155 9.89 76.92 -16.09
CA GLY A 155 10.89 76.85 -15.01
C GLY A 155 10.46 76.84 -13.53
N GLY A 156 11.02 75.90 -12.77
CA GLY A 156 11.02 75.95 -11.31
C GLY A 156 11.69 74.75 -10.66
N ASP A 157 13.00 74.89 -10.42
CA ASP A 157 13.75 74.18 -9.38
C ASP A 157 13.05 74.33 -8.01
N GLY A 158 13.14 73.29 -7.17
CA GLY A 158 12.54 73.29 -5.83
C GLY A 158 13.02 72.14 -4.96
N ASP A 159 14.03 72.47 -4.16
CA ASP A 159 14.79 71.68 -3.20
C ASP A 159 14.02 71.28 -1.92
N ALA A 160 14.58 70.29 -1.21
CA ALA A 160 14.59 69.99 0.23
C ALA A 160 13.39 70.22 1.19
N ALA A 161 13.15 69.20 2.03
CA ALA A 161 13.04 69.20 3.51
C ALA A 161 11.96 68.20 4.00
N ALA A 162 12.22 67.14 4.77
CA ALA A 162 12.76 67.07 6.13
C ALA A 162 11.88 67.75 7.21
N THR A 163 11.00 66.97 7.84
CA THR A 163 10.55 67.04 9.26
C THR A 163 10.02 65.63 9.57
N ASP A 164 10.55 64.81 10.48
CA ASP A 164 10.88 64.91 11.91
C ASP A 164 9.68 65.05 12.86
N GLY A 165 9.52 64.01 13.69
CA GLY A 165 9.04 64.08 15.07
C GLY A 165 7.53 64.16 15.36
N VAL A 166 6.90 63.01 15.67
CA VAL A 166 5.94 62.94 16.80
C VAL A 166 6.10 61.62 17.57
N LYS A 167 6.45 61.80 18.83
CA LYS A 167 6.56 60.83 19.93
C LYS A 167 5.17 60.73 20.58
N GLY A 168 4.67 59.53 20.85
CA GLY A 168 3.37 59.33 21.50
C GLY A 168 3.27 57.99 22.21
N GLU A 169 3.18 58.06 23.52
CA GLU A 169 3.38 57.03 24.54
C GLU A 169 2.07 56.25 24.88
N VAL A 170 2.21 54.93 25.13
CA VAL A 170 1.48 54.05 26.06
C VAL A 170 -0.06 54.07 26.13
N LYS A 171 -0.69 52.90 25.87
CA LYS A 171 -1.66 52.31 26.81
C LYS A 171 -1.94 50.82 26.56
N ASP A 172 -1.86 50.05 27.65
CA ASP A 172 -2.30 48.67 27.80
C ASP A 172 -3.78 48.46 27.46
N GLY A 173 -4.12 47.29 26.90
CA GLY A 173 -5.49 46.89 26.68
C GLY A 173 -5.61 45.44 26.21
N ALA A 174 -6.11 44.58 27.10
CA ALA A 174 -6.36 43.16 26.93
C ALA A 174 -7.08 42.77 25.62
N SER A 175 -6.53 41.79 24.91
CA SER A 175 -7.18 41.13 23.78
C SER A 175 -7.98 39.92 24.27
N ALA A 176 -9.30 40.07 24.29
CA ALA A 176 -10.25 38.97 24.34
C ALA A 176 -10.70 38.66 22.90
N SER A 177 -10.41 37.44 22.42
CA SER A 177 -10.83 36.99 21.10
C SER A 177 -12.33 36.68 21.09
N GLY A 178 -13.14 37.64 20.65
CA GLY A 178 -14.55 37.44 20.32
C GLY A 178 -14.72 37.21 18.83
N SER A 179 -15.04 35.97 18.44
CA SER A 179 -15.55 35.60 17.12
C SER A 179 -16.93 36.25 16.93
N GLY A 180 -17.00 37.26 16.06
CA GLY A 180 -18.23 37.96 15.71
C GLY A 180 -18.49 37.88 14.21
N ALA A 181 -19.19 36.84 13.77
CA ALA A 181 -19.85 36.78 12.48
C ALA A 181 -21.32 37.15 12.68
N ALA A 182 -21.69 38.42 12.47
CA ALA A 182 -23.08 38.82 12.39
C ALA A 182 -23.26 40.14 11.61
N ALA A 183 -24.21 40.06 10.67
CA ALA A 183 -25.07 41.13 10.16
C ALA A 183 -24.42 42.29 9.38
N ALA A 184 -24.42 42.15 8.05
CA ALA A 184 -24.58 43.27 7.14
C ALA A 184 -25.85 43.03 6.31
N GLU A 185 -26.98 43.48 6.83
CA GLU A 185 -28.25 43.58 6.13
C GLU A 185 -28.68 45.05 6.14
N ALA A 186 -29.33 45.48 5.06
CA ALA A 186 -29.92 46.79 4.79
C ALA A 186 -29.03 47.89 4.18
N ALA A 187 -28.99 47.90 2.85
CA ALA A 187 -28.95 49.13 2.06
C ALA A 187 -29.76 48.94 0.76
N ALA A 188 -31.08 48.95 0.88
CA ALA A 188 -32.01 49.07 -0.24
C ALA A 188 -32.35 50.55 -0.45
N GLY A 189 -31.90 51.14 -1.56
CA GLY A 189 -32.30 52.51 -1.90
C GLY A 189 -31.43 53.22 -2.91
N SER A 190 -31.31 52.71 -4.15
CA SER A 190 -31.08 53.57 -5.32
C SER A 190 -31.39 52.81 -6.61
N ALA A 191 -32.63 52.94 -7.07
CA ALA A 191 -33.08 52.44 -8.36
C ALA A 191 -32.77 53.49 -9.43
N GLY A 192 -31.70 53.29 -10.20
CA GLY A 192 -31.30 54.22 -11.24
C GLY A 192 -30.29 53.63 -12.23
N GLY A 193 -30.76 52.76 -13.14
CA GLY A 193 -30.25 52.74 -14.52
C GLY A 193 -28.82 52.23 -14.81
N GLY A 194 -28.30 51.26 -14.07
CA GLY A 194 -26.99 50.62 -14.35
C GLY A 194 -27.12 49.14 -14.75
N GLY A 195 -27.72 48.83 -15.89
CA GLY A 195 -28.04 47.44 -16.31
C GLY A 195 -26.86 46.48 -16.54
N GLY A 196 -25.61 46.95 -16.43
CA GLY A 196 -24.42 46.12 -16.66
C GLY A 196 -23.92 45.37 -15.41
N ASP A 197 -24.01 45.99 -14.23
CA ASP A 197 -23.29 45.51 -13.04
C ASP A 197 -23.95 44.27 -12.39
N GLY A 198 -25.29 44.16 -12.48
CA GLY A 198 -26.03 43.04 -11.92
C GLY A 198 -25.69 41.67 -12.54
N SER A 199 -25.27 41.65 -13.81
CA SER A 199 -24.92 40.39 -14.51
C SER A 199 -23.66 39.74 -13.95
N ASN A 200 -22.64 40.54 -13.62
CA ASN A 200 -21.38 40.04 -13.10
C ASN A 200 -21.52 39.59 -11.64
N ALA A 201 -22.29 40.34 -10.83
CA ALA A 201 -22.61 39.94 -9.47
C ALA A 201 -23.36 38.60 -9.42
N ALA A 202 -24.32 38.39 -10.32
CA ALA A 202 -25.06 37.13 -10.42
C ALA A 202 -24.15 35.95 -10.84
N ALA A 203 -23.27 36.16 -11.81
CA ALA A 203 -22.30 35.13 -12.23
C ALA A 203 -21.34 34.75 -11.09
N HIS A 204 -20.86 35.74 -10.33
CA HIS A 204 -20.01 35.50 -9.18
C HIS A 204 -20.73 34.75 -8.06
N ALA A 205 -21.96 35.13 -7.72
CA ALA A 205 -22.77 34.44 -6.71
C ALA A 205 -23.02 32.97 -7.07
N GLU A 206 -23.26 32.70 -8.36
CA GLU A 206 -23.45 31.33 -8.84
C GLU A 206 -22.15 30.52 -8.82
N LEU A 207 -21.01 31.13 -9.18
CA LEU A 207 -19.69 30.52 -9.04
C LEU A 207 -19.42 30.12 -7.58
N GLU A 208 -19.69 31.02 -6.62
CA GLU A 208 -19.55 30.73 -5.19
C GLU A 208 -20.44 29.58 -4.73
N ARG A 209 -21.69 29.54 -5.22
CA ARG A 209 -22.64 28.45 -4.94
C ARG A 209 -22.09 27.11 -5.41
N LEU A 210 -21.63 27.03 -6.65
CA LEU A 210 -21.07 25.80 -7.24
C LEU A 210 -19.82 25.31 -6.49
N VAL A 211 -18.90 26.22 -6.18
CA VAL A 211 -17.69 25.90 -5.40
C VAL A 211 -18.07 25.36 -4.02
N ARG A 212 -19.04 26.00 -3.35
CA ARG A 212 -19.51 25.59 -2.03
C ARG A 212 -20.14 24.21 -2.06
N GLU A 213 -20.99 23.93 -3.04
CA GLU A 213 -21.65 22.63 -3.21
C GLU A 213 -20.65 21.52 -3.48
N LEU A 214 -19.74 21.72 -4.44
CA LEU A 214 -18.70 20.74 -4.75
C LEU A 214 -17.79 20.49 -3.54
N SER A 215 -17.39 21.55 -2.84
CA SER A 215 -16.58 21.42 -1.62
C SER A 215 -17.30 20.62 -0.53
N VAL A 216 -18.59 20.92 -0.28
CA VAL A 216 -19.39 20.18 0.71
C VAL A 216 -19.54 18.72 0.30
N MET A 217 -19.76 18.44 -0.98
CA MET A 217 -19.84 17.06 -1.48
C MET A 217 -18.54 16.30 -1.26
N LEU A 218 -17.39 16.86 -1.67
CA LEU A 218 -16.08 16.21 -1.48
C LEU A 218 -15.76 15.95 0.00
N MET A 219 -16.11 16.90 0.89
CA MET A 219 -15.91 16.73 2.33
C MET A 219 -16.85 15.68 2.93
N ARG A 220 -18.13 15.69 2.56
CA ARG A 220 -19.10 14.67 2.97
C ARG A 220 -18.70 13.29 2.48
N LEU A 221 -18.19 13.18 1.25
CA LEU A 221 -17.67 11.95 0.71
C LEU A 221 -16.50 11.42 1.55
N GLY A 222 -15.56 12.30 1.93
CA GLY A 222 -14.43 11.94 2.79
C GLY A 222 -14.83 11.42 4.17
N VAL A 223 -15.93 11.93 4.75
CA VAL A 223 -16.45 11.50 6.06
C VAL A 223 -17.32 10.24 5.95
N ALA A 224 -18.27 10.22 5.01
CA ALA A 224 -19.27 9.16 4.91
C ALA A 224 -18.73 7.90 4.22
N ARG A 225 -17.85 8.06 3.22
CA ARG A 225 -17.29 6.96 2.41
C ARG A 225 -15.79 7.14 2.19
N PRO A 226 -14.96 7.05 3.24
CA PRO A 226 -13.51 7.30 3.14
C PRO A 226 -12.80 6.38 2.14
N LEU A 227 -13.26 5.14 1.98
CA LEU A 227 -12.69 4.21 1.00
C LEU A 227 -12.97 4.64 -0.45
N GLU A 228 -14.19 5.05 -0.77
CA GLU A 228 -14.53 5.54 -2.12
C GLU A 228 -13.86 6.88 -2.40
N ALA A 229 -13.76 7.76 -1.40
CA ALA A 229 -12.97 8.99 -1.49
C ALA A 229 -11.50 8.69 -1.85
N ARG A 230 -10.87 7.71 -1.18
CA ARG A 230 -9.51 7.28 -1.50
C ARG A 230 -9.39 6.68 -2.89
N LYS A 231 -10.32 5.83 -3.33
CA LYS A 231 -10.33 5.30 -4.70
C LYS A 231 -10.42 6.42 -5.74
N PHE A 232 -11.30 7.39 -5.52
CA PHE A 232 -11.44 8.56 -6.38
C PHE A 232 -10.14 9.37 -6.45
N ILE A 233 -9.49 9.63 -5.31
CA ILE A 233 -8.18 10.30 -5.26
C ILE A 233 -7.12 9.49 -6.02
N VAL A 234 -7.00 8.18 -5.75
CA VAL A 234 -6.03 7.30 -6.41
C VAL A 234 -6.25 7.26 -7.92
N PHE A 235 -7.50 7.15 -8.37
CA PHE A 235 -7.86 7.22 -9.78
C PHE A 235 -7.45 8.56 -10.39
N SER A 236 -7.67 9.68 -9.69
CA SER A 236 -7.26 11.00 -10.19
C SER A 236 -5.74 11.19 -10.26
N ARG A 237 -4.96 10.47 -9.44
CA ARG A 237 -3.50 10.57 -9.40
C ARG A 237 -2.82 10.07 -10.68
N GLN A 238 -3.48 9.21 -11.46
CA GLN A 238 -2.96 8.76 -12.75
C GLN A 238 -2.74 9.92 -13.74
N TYR A 239 -3.32 11.09 -13.46
CA TYR A 239 -3.19 12.29 -14.29
C TYR A 239 -2.16 13.30 -13.79
N LEU A 240 -1.55 13.11 -12.62
CA LEU A 240 -0.59 14.07 -12.03
C LEU A 240 0.83 13.96 -12.62
N GLY A 241 1.09 12.94 -13.44
CA GLY A 241 2.43 12.60 -13.96
C GLY A 241 2.93 11.27 -13.39
N ASN A 242 3.98 10.73 -14.01
CA ASN A 242 4.58 9.45 -13.58
C ASN A 242 5.70 9.67 -12.55
N THR A 243 6.20 10.91 -12.45
CA THR A 243 7.28 11.28 -11.54
C THR A 243 6.84 12.33 -10.54
N GLU A 244 7.42 12.26 -9.35
CA GLU A 244 7.23 13.24 -8.29
C GLU A 244 7.56 14.67 -8.73
N LYS A 245 8.61 14.82 -9.54
CA LYS A 245 9.01 16.10 -10.12
C LYS A 245 7.91 16.69 -11.01
N GLU A 246 7.30 15.89 -11.88
CA GLU A 246 6.18 16.33 -12.74
C GLU A 246 4.99 16.82 -11.90
N VAL A 247 4.69 16.11 -10.80
CA VAL A 247 3.58 16.48 -9.92
C VAL A 247 3.86 17.82 -9.22
N ILE A 248 5.08 18.03 -8.74
CA ILE A 248 5.50 19.29 -8.11
C ILE A 248 5.42 20.44 -9.13
N GLU A 249 5.92 20.25 -10.34
CA GLU A 249 5.87 21.27 -11.39
C GLU A 249 4.43 21.58 -11.83
N LEU A 250 3.55 20.57 -11.86
CA LEU A 250 2.11 20.76 -12.07
C LEU A 250 1.52 21.66 -10.98
N TRP A 251 1.75 21.36 -9.70
CA TRP A 251 1.20 22.18 -8.61
C TRP A 251 1.76 23.60 -8.61
N LYS A 252 3.06 23.79 -8.89
CA LYS A 252 3.63 25.13 -9.07
C LYS A 252 2.95 25.90 -10.21
N SER A 253 2.74 25.23 -11.35
CA SER A 253 2.05 25.84 -12.50
C SER A 253 0.62 26.24 -12.16
N VAL A 254 -0.11 25.39 -11.43
CA VAL A 254 -1.47 25.66 -10.98
C VAL A 254 -1.50 26.83 -9.98
N MET A 255 -0.59 26.86 -9.00
CA MET A 255 -0.50 27.94 -8.01
C MET A 255 -0.21 29.30 -8.64
N LYS A 256 0.68 29.35 -9.64
CA LYS A 256 0.98 30.58 -10.40
C LYS A 256 -0.26 31.17 -11.09
N HIS A 257 -1.24 30.35 -11.43
CA HIS A 257 -2.46 30.79 -12.11
C HIS A 257 -3.62 31.16 -11.18
N ILE A 258 -3.57 30.75 -9.92
CA ILE A 258 -4.61 31.06 -8.93
C ILE A 258 -4.32 32.40 -8.22
N GLU A 259 -3.10 32.94 -8.39
CA GLU A 259 -2.69 34.23 -7.83
C GLU A 259 -2.87 34.28 -6.31
N LEU A 260 -2.24 33.32 -5.61
CA LEU A 260 -2.19 33.32 -4.15
C LEU A 260 -1.41 34.53 -3.62
N THR A 261 -1.90 35.16 -2.56
CA THR A 261 -1.11 36.20 -1.89
C THR A 261 0.04 35.56 -1.10
N PRO A 262 1.16 36.29 -0.87
CA PRO A 262 2.28 35.77 -0.08
C PRO A 262 1.88 35.37 1.35
N GLU A 263 0.83 35.97 1.90
CA GLU A 263 0.26 35.63 3.20
C GLU A 263 -0.48 34.29 3.14
N GLN A 264 -1.32 34.06 2.11
CA GLN A 264 -2.00 32.79 1.89
C GLN A 264 -0.99 31.64 1.69
N MET A 265 0.10 31.88 0.95
CA MET A 265 1.16 30.88 0.75
C MET A 265 1.81 30.49 2.09
N ARG A 266 2.17 31.49 2.91
CA ARG A 266 2.73 31.27 4.25
C ARG A 266 1.76 30.54 5.17
N GLU A 267 0.47 30.90 5.12
CA GLU A 267 -0.58 30.25 5.90
C GLU A 267 -0.74 28.76 5.53
N ILE A 268 -0.72 28.42 4.23
CA ILE A 268 -0.80 27.01 3.78
C ILE A 268 0.41 26.20 4.27
N VAL A 269 1.61 26.77 4.21
CA VAL A 269 2.82 26.12 4.72
C VAL A 269 2.76 25.93 6.23
N GLU A 270 2.22 26.89 6.97
CA GLU A 270 2.01 26.77 8.42
C GLU A 270 0.96 25.71 8.77
N LEU A 271 -0.17 25.67 8.04
CA LEU A 271 -1.18 24.61 8.17
C LEU A 271 -0.57 23.23 7.94
N LYS A 272 0.36 23.10 6.96
CA LYS A 272 1.09 21.85 6.71
C LYS A 272 1.97 21.46 7.90
N ARG A 273 2.70 22.39 8.52
CA ARG A 273 3.50 22.10 9.73
C ARG A 273 2.63 21.57 10.85
N MET A 274 1.52 22.25 11.15
CA MET A 274 0.58 21.81 12.18
C MET A 274 -0.03 20.42 11.88
N PHE A 275 -0.37 20.16 10.62
CA PHE A 275 -0.84 18.84 10.18
C PHE A 275 0.20 17.74 10.43
N LEU A 276 1.45 17.98 10.04
CA LEU A 276 2.54 17.00 10.22
C LEU A 276 2.81 16.72 11.70
N THR A 277 2.78 17.75 12.55
CA THR A 277 2.90 17.57 14.02
C THR A 277 1.77 16.72 14.58
N LYS A 278 0.54 16.85 14.07
CA LYS A 278 -0.61 16.04 14.52
C LYS A 278 -0.55 14.60 14.01
N ILE A 279 -0.07 14.37 12.79
CA ILE A 279 -0.11 13.06 12.13
C ILE A 279 1.06 12.14 12.53
N GLU A 280 2.19 12.72 12.94
CA GLU A 280 3.38 11.98 13.40
C GLU A 280 3.08 10.96 14.53
N PRO A 281 2.46 11.33 15.67
CA PRO A 281 2.18 10.36 16.73
C PRO A 281 1.17 9.27 16.29
N ILE A 282 0.25 9.58 15.38
CA ILE A 282 -0.72 8.62 14.83
C ILE A 282 0.02 7.57 13.99
N MET A 283 0.97 8.00 13.16
CA MET A 283 1.78 7.11 12.34
C MET A 283 2.72 6.23 13.16
N ASP A 284 3.28 6.77 14.24
CA ASP A 284 4.12 5.98 15.14
C ASP A 284 3.31 4.95 15.92
N GLU A 285 2.14 5.32 16.44
CA GLU A 285 1.22 4.36 17.07
C GLU A 285 0.84 3.24 16.09
N ARG A 286 0.56 3.56 14.82
CA ARG A 286 0.26 2.57 13.77
C ARG A 286 1.39 1.55 13.59
N LYS A 287 2.64 1.99 13.55
CA LYS A 287 3.81 1.09 13.45
C LYS A 287 3.84 0.12 14.63
N HIS A 288 3.63 0.62 15.85
CA HIS A 288 3.58 -0.21 17.05
C HIS A 288 2.41 -1.20 17.03
N LEU A 289 1.23 -0.78 16.59
CA LEU A 289 0.06 -1.64 16.46
C LEU A 289 0.29 -2.75 15.43
N ASN A 290 0.91 -2.45 14.28
CA ASN A 290 1.26 -3.46 13.28
C ASN A 290 2.25 -4.49 13.82
N ILE A 291 3.29 -4.06 14.54
CA ILE A 291 4.24 -4.97 15.22
C ILE A 291 3.50 -5.83 16.26
N SER A 292 2.61 -5.22 17.05
CA SER A 292 1.80 -5.94 18.04
C SER A 292 0.91 -7.00 17.41
N ILE A 293 0.26 -6.71 16.28
CA ILE A 293 -0.54 -7.68 15.53
C ILE A 293 0.34 -8.83 15.04
N GLN A 294 1.47 -8.54 14.38
CA GLN A 294 2.37 -9.56 13.84
C GLN A 294 2.98 -10.46 14.91
N THR A 295 3.32 -9.90 16.07
CA THR A 295 3.93 -10.63 17.19
C THR A 295 2.92 -11.47 17.99
N ASN A 296 1.64 -11.07 18.00
CA ASN A 296 0.58 -11.79 18.73
C ASN A 296 -0.27 -12.69 17.81
N LEU A 297 -0.06 -12.66 16.49
CA LEU A 297 -0.69 -13.61 15.58
C LEU A 297 -0.19 -15.04 15.88
N PRO A 298 -1.09 -16.02 16.02
CA PRO A 298 -0.70 -17.40 16.30
C PRO A 298 -0.03 -18.01 15.06
N HIS A 299 1.23 -18.39 15.19
CA HIS A 299 2.03 -18.96 14.09
C HIS A 299 1.91 -20.49 13.97
N ASP A 300 1.42 -21.21 14.99
CA ASP A 300 1.28 -22.68 14.94
C ASP A 300 0.16 -23.24 15.85
N THR A 301 -0.23 -24.49 15.57
CA THR A 301 -1.44 -25.24 15.99
C THR A 301 -1.96 -25.06 17.41
N PHE A 302 -3.30 -25.03 17.51
CA PHE A 302 -4.20 -24.96 18.68
C PHE A 302 -3.63 -25.42 20.04
N HIS A 303 -2.97 -24.50 20.75
CA HIS A 303 -2.72 -24.62 22.19
C HIS A 303 -3.48 -23.52 22.95
N THR A 304 -3.94 -23.79 24.17
CA THR A 304 -4.65 -22.81 25.01
C THR A 304 -3.83 -21.56 25.35
N LYS A 305 -2.49 -21.60 25.32
CA LYS A 305 -1.64 -20.39 25.40
C LYS A 305 -1.82 -19.44 24.19
N SER A 306 -2.40 -19.93 23.10
CA SER A 306 -2.73 -19.18 21.89
C SER A 306 -3.92 -18.23 22.07
N SER A 307 -4.84 -18.50 23.01
CA SER A 307 -6.03 -17.66 23.18
C SER A 307 -5.70 -16.26 23.70
N ILE A 308 -4.73 -16.13 24.59
CA ILE A 308 -4.28 -14.83 25.12
C ILE A 308 -3.64 -13.98 24.00
N SER A 309 -2.78 -14.59 23.17
CA SER A 309 -2.18 -13.90 22.02
C SER A 309 -3.24 -13.47 21.01
N TYR A 310 -4.23 -14.33 20.74
CA TYR A 310 -5.37 -13.99 19.87
C TYR A 310 -6.16 -12.78 20.39
N ILE A 311 -6.45 -12.74 21.70
CA ILE A 311 -7.14 -11.60 22.33
C ILE A 311 -6.32 -10.32 22.15
N LYS A 312 -5.01 -10.35 22.41
CA LYS A 312 -4.12 -9.19 22.22
C LYS A 312 -4.05 -8.73 20.77
N ALA A 313 -3.95 -9.66 19.82
CA ALA A 313 -3.98 -9.33 18.40
C ALA A 313 -5.29 -8.65 18.01
N HIS A 314 -6.43 -9.15 18.51
CA HIS A 314 -7.75 -8.55 18.26
C HIS A 314 -7.90 -7.16 18.88
N GLU A 315 -7.38 -6.94 20.10
CA GLU A 315 -7.32 -5.61 20.72
C GLU A 315 -6.47 -4.64 19.89
N ALA A 316 -5.31 -5.09 19.41
CA ALA A 316 -4.44 -4.28 18.56
C ALA A 316 -5.10 -3.93 17.22
N VAL A 317 -5.84 -4.87 16.59
CA VAL A 317 -6.64 -4.61 15.38
C VAL A 317 -7.75 -3.58 15.66
N SER A 318 -8.41 -3.67 16.81
CA SER A 318 -9.46 -2.71 17.20
C SER A 318 -8.89 -1.29 17.36
N LYS A 319 -7.74 -1.16 18.03
CA LYS A 319 -7.00 0.10 18.15
C LYS A 319 -6.52 0.63 16.79
N LEU A 320 -6.07 -0.25 15.89
CA LEU A 320 -5.64 0.12 14.55
C LEU A 320 -6.79 0.75 13.75
N ARG A 321 -8.01 0.23 13.89
CA ARG A 321 -9.20 0.82 13.26
C ARG A 321 -9.47 2.24 13.77
N ASP A 322 -9.33 2.46 15.07
CA ASP A 322 -9.54 3.80 15.66
C ASP A 322 -8.40 4.76 15.28
N ASN A 323 -7.15 4.29 15.22
CA ASN A 323 -6.01 5.02 14.69
C ASN A 323 -6.22 5.46 13.23
N LEU A 324 -6.73 4.58 12.36
CA LEU A 324 -7.06 4.91 10.97
C LEU A 324 -8.17 5.96 10.86
N ARG A 325 -9.15 5.96 11.78
CA ARG A 325 -10.19 7.01 11.85
C ARG A 325 -9.59 8.35 12.27
N SER A 326 -8.70 8.35 13.26
CA SER A 326 -7.98 9.55 13.70
C SER A 326 -7.11 10.13 12.58
N GLU A 327 -6.36 9.30 11.85
CA GLU A 327 -5.62 9.73 10.66
C GLU A 327 -6.54 10.41 9.64
N GLN A 328 -7.64 9.73 9.27
CA GLN A 328 -8.60 10.28 8.30
C GLN A 328 -9.19 11.61 8.76
N HIS A 329 -9.48 11.74 10.06
CA HIS A 329 -10.00 12.98 10.63
C HIS A 329 -8.99 14.13 10.51
N VAL A 330 -7.72 13.90 10.88
CA VAL A 330 -6.66 14.92 10.77
C VAL A 330 -6.37 15.30 9.32
N VAL A 331 -6.40 14.34 8.39
CA VAL A 331 -6.26 14.59 6.95
C VAL A 331 -7.40 15.47 6.42
N LEU A 332 -8.65 15.19 6.81
CA LEU A 332 -9.80 15.99 6.41
C LEU A 332 -9.78 17.38 7.06
N GLU A 333 -9.40 17.49 8.33
CA GLU A 333 -9.24 18.78 9.03
C GLU A 333 -8.25 19.68 8.27
N PHE A 334 -7.09 19.14 7.90
CA PHE A 334 -6.08 19.86 7.12
C PHE A 334 -6.61 20.28 5.73
N ALA A 335 -7.24 19.34 5.00
CA ALA A 335 -7.81 19.65 3.69
C ALA A 335 -8.90 20.74 3.78
N ILE A 336 -9.75 20.71 4.81
CA ILE A 336 -10.77 21.74 5.06
C ILE A 336 -10.13 23.09 5.36
N ALA A 337 -9.12 23.13 6.24
CA ALA A 337 -8.44 24.37 6.60
C ALA A 337 -7.81 25.04 5.38
N VAL A 338 -7.15 24.24 4.52
CA VAL A 338 -6.55 24.75 3.28
C VAL A 338 -7.63 25.18 2.28
N PHE A 339 -8.55 24.28 1.92
CA PHE A 339 -9.51 24.48 0.83
C PHE A 339 -10.66 25.44 1.15
N ARG A 340 -11.09 25.53 2.40
CA ARG A 340 -12.18 26.44 2.81
C ARG A 340 -11.70 27.62 3.66
N GLY A 341 -10.57 27.49 4.34
CA GLY A 341 -10.03 28.55 5.18
C GLY A 341 -9.19 29.56 4.40
N VAL A 342 -8.29 29.08 3.52
CA VAL A 342 -7.32 29.96 2.85
C VAL A 342 -7.81 30.45 1.49
N PHE A 343 -8.31 29.55 0.63
CA PHE A 343 -8.69 29.92 -0.73
C PHE A 343 -10.01 30.70 -0.77
N ARG A 344 -10.02 31.79 -1.54
CA ARG A 344 -11.27 32.48 -1.92
C ARG A 344 -12.08 31.61 -2.90
N PRO A 345 -13.40 31.77 -2.99
CA PRO A 345 -14.22 30.97 -3.90
C PRO A 345 -13.76 31.01 -5.37
N ALA A 346 -13.41 32.19 -5.89
CA ALA A 346 -12.89 32.33 -7.26
C ALA A 346 -11.54 31.60 -7.46
N GLN A 347 -10.66 31.67 -6.45
CA GLN A 347 -9.38 30.95 -6.44
C GLN A 347 -9.59 29.43 -6.42
N MET A 348 -10.54 28.96 -5.61
CA MET A 348 -10.91 27.55 -5.55
C MET A 348 -11.52 27.05 -6.87
N ALA A 349 -12.40 27.84 -7.51
CA ALA A 349 -12.91 27.50 -8.83
C ALA A 349 -11.78 27.38 -9.86
N ALA A 350 -10.86 28.34 -9.88
CA ALA A 350 -9.69 28.28 -10.75
C ALA A 350 -8.82 27.05 -10.48
N LEU A 351 -8.59 26.69 -9.21
CA LEU A 351 -7.88 25.48 -8.81
C LEU A 351 -8.52 24.23 -9.39
N LEU A 352 -9.82 24.04 -9.16
CA LEU A 352 -10.58 22.86 -9.60
C LEU A 352 -10.60 22.71 -11.12
N VAL A 353 -10.74 23.81 -11.86
CA VAL A 353 -10.73 23.82 -13.32
C VAL A 353 -9.35 23.52 -13.87
N ARG A 354 -8.29 24.06 -13.25
CA ARG A 354 -6.91 23.93 -13.75
C ARG A 354 -6.27 22.58 -13.43
N CYS A 355 -6.63 21.96 -12.31
CA CYS A 355 -6.09 20.65 -11.95
C CYS A 355 -6.80 19.49 -12.67
N TYR A 356 -7.96 19.72 -13.29
CA TYR A 356 -8.69 18.68 -14.00
C TYR A 356 -7.84 18.09 -15.14
N PRO A 357 -7.78 16.75 -15.30
CA PRO A 357 -8.63 15.72 -14.69
C PRO A 357 -8.23 15.22 -13.29
N ALA A 358 -7.18 15.76 -12.68
CA ALA A 358 -6.80 15.43 -11.31
C ALA A 358 -7.67 16.16 -10.27
N VAL A 359 -7.62 15.64 -9.04
CA VAL A 359 -8.27 16.24 -7.86
C VAL A 359 -7.24 17.07 -7.10
N PRO A 360 -7.59 18.23 -6.54
CA PRO A 360 -6.67 19.02 -5.72
C PRO A 360 -6.07 18.21 -4.56
N ASP A 361 -4.74 18.15 -4.48
CA ASP A 361 -4.02 17.50 -3.38
C ASP A 361 -3.49 18.58 -2.42
N ALA A 362 -4.13 18.77 -1.27
CA ALA A 362 -3.77 19.80 -0.30
C ALA A 362 -2.31 19.66 0.17
N LEU A 363 -1.84 18.43 0.39
CA LEU A 363 -0.48 18.17 0.85
C LEU A 363 0.52 18.39 -0.29
N GLY A 364 0.19 17.96 -1.51
CA GLY A 364 0.99 18.23 -2.71
C GLY A 364 1.17 19.73 -2.97
N ILE A 365 0.08 20.50 -2.87
CA ILE A 365 0.09 21.97 -3.01
C ILE A 365 0.97 22.61 -1.93
N ALA A 366 0.79 22.23 -0.67
CA ALA A 366 1.56 22.78 0.43
C ALA A 366 3.07 22.44 0.34
N SER A 367 3.43 21.25 -0.15
CA SER A 367 4.82 20.87 -0.44
C SER A 367 5.44 21.68 -1.57
N ALA A 368 4.69 21.96 -2.64
CA ALA A 368 5.15 22.81 -3.73
C ALA A 368 5.42 24.25 -3.23
N LEU A 369 4.50 24.80 -2.41
CA LEU A 369 4.64 26.14 -1.82
C LEU A 369 5.80 26.23 -0.83
N ALA A 370 6.00 25.23 0.04
CA ALA A 370 7.13 25.19 0.96
C ALA A 370 8.48 25.24 0.23
N THR A 371 8.57 24.55 -0.91
CA THR A 371 9.75 24.60 -1.79
C THR A 371 9.95 25.98 -2.42
N GLU A 372 8.86 26.61 -2.86
CA GLU A 372 8.90 27.95 -3.47
C GLU A 372 9.30 29.05 -2.47
N LEU A 373 8.89 28.92 -1.21
CA LEU A 373 9.28 29.82 -0.12
C LEU A 373 10.70 29.56 0.43
N GLY A 374 11.39 28.53 -0.06
CA GLY A 374 12.73 28.17 0.43
C GLY A 374 12.74 27.56 1.82
N GLU A 375 11.62 26.99 2.26
CA GLU A 375 11.45 26.32 3.56
C GLU A 375 11.22 24.81 3.33
N PRO A 376 12.22 24.06 2.81
CA PRO A 376 12.04 22.65 2.52
C PRO A 376 11.77 21.86 3.79
N ASP A 377 10.97 20.80 3.65
CA ASP A 377 10.68 19.86 4.74
C ASP A 377 11.97 19.25 5.31
N SER A 378 12.00 19.04 6.63
CA SER A 378 13.04 18.23 7.25
C SER A 378 13.05 16.80 6.70
N PRO A 379 14.16 16.05 6.71
CA PRO A 379 14.19 14.67 6.20
C PRO A 379 13.15 13.74 6.86
N ALA A 380 12.90 13.92 8.17
CA ALA A 380 11.86 13.17 8.89
C ALA A 380 10.46 13.52 8.37
N THR A 381 10.21 14.81 8.15
CA THR A 381 8.98 15.31 7.55
C THR A 381 8.77 14.82 6.12
N GLN A 382 9.83 14.76 5.30
CA GLN A 382 9.77 14.21 3.94
C GLN A 382 9.35 12.74 3.95
N GLN A 383 9.93 11.93 4.84
CA GLN A 383 9.53 10.52 4.99
C GLN A 383 8.06 10.38 5.39
N LEU A 384 7.58 11.24 6.30
CA LEU A 384 6.18 11.25 6.72
C LEU A 384 5.26 11.64 5.57
N THR A 385 5.61 12.68 4.81
CA THR A 385 4.91 13.11 3.60
C THR A 385 4.82 11.96 2.59
N ILE A 386 5.91 11.25 2.31
CA ILE A 386 5.91 10.08 1.41
C ILE A 386 4.99 8.97 1.93
N GLN A 387 5.02 8.66 3.23
CA GLN A 387 4.17 7.63 3.83
C GLN A 387 2.68 7.95 3.72
N LEU A 388 2.31 9.22 3.75
CA LEU A 388 0.95 9.71 3.55
C LEU A 388 0.56 9.78 2.06
N GLY A 389 1.44 9.32 1.16
CA GLY A 389 1.28 9.39 -0.27
C GLY A 389 1.50 10.80 -0.84
N GLY A 390 2.03 11.74 -0.05
CA GLY A 390 2.46 13.04 -0.55
C GLY A 390 3.76 12.96 -1.36
N TYR A 391 4.10 14.07 -1.98
CA TYR A 391 5.30 14.26 -2.79
C TYR A 391 6.34 15.01 -1.95
N ALA A 392 7.49 14.40 -1.70
CA ALA A 392 8.66 15.02 -1.08
C ALA A 392 9.57 15.61 -2.15
N VAL A 393 9.91 16.89 -2.01
CA VAL A 393 10.88 17.50 -2.92
C VAL A 393 12.28 17.09 -2.50
N PRO A 394 13.08 16.42 -3.36
CA PRO A 394 14.47 16.18 -3.03
C PRO A 394 15.16 17.53 -2.84
N SER A 395 15.74 17.75 -1.66
CA SER A 395 16.50 18.97 -1.36
C SER A 395 17.57 19.14 -2.43
N SER A 396 17.42 20.15 -3.28
CA SER A 396 18.34 20.42 -4.39
C SER A 396 19.69 21.00 -3.91
N GLY A 397 19.95 20.96 -2.60
CA GLY A 397 21.09 21.56 -1.93
C GLY A 397 22.03 20.53 -1.31
N ALA A 398 22.78 19.82 -2.15
CA ALA A 398 24.14 19.37 -1.86
C ALA A 398 24.70 18.71 -3.12
N SER A 399 25.19 19.50 -4.06
CA SER A 399 26.04 19.04 -5.16
C SER A 399 27.38 18.56 -4.60
N GLY A 400 27.36 17.43 -3.90
CA GLY A 400 28.52 16.61 -3.58
C GLY A 400 28.66 15.56 -4.67
N ALA A 401 29.70 15.70 -5.49
CA ALA A 401 30.00 14.78 -6.58
C ALA A 401 30.19 13.34 -6.09
N GLY A 402 29.53 12.38 -6.73
CA GLY A 402 29.91 10.96 -6.72
C GLY A 402 28.93 10.01 -6.05
N GLY A 403 27.97 9.50 -6.80
CA GLY A 403 27.11 8.40 -6.34
C GLY A 403 25.99 8.07 -7.30
N SER A 404 26.29 7.38 -8.40
CA SER A 404 25.28 6.83 -9.30
C SER A 404 24.64 5.60 -8.63
N GLY A 405 23.56 5.84 -7.89
CA GLY A 405 22.69 4.80 -7.32
C GLY A 405 21.34 4.82 -8.00
N ASN A 406 21.10 3.83 -8.87
CA ASN A 406 19.85 3.63 -9.58
C ASN A 406 18.80 3.05 -8.61
N ALA A 407 17.96 3.90 -8.00
CA ALA A 407 16.83 3.49 -7.17
C ALA A 407 15.52 3.83 -7.89
N GLY A 408 15.01 2.88 -8.68
CA GLY A 408 13.65 2.92 -9.25
C GLY A 408 12.61 2.77 -8.14
N LEU A 409 11.70 3.73 -7.99
CA LEU A 409 10.37 3.74 -8.60
C LEU A 409 9.59 2.43 -8.36
N LEU A 410 8.85 2.38 -7.25
CA LEU A 410 7.49 1.86 -7.08
C LEU A 410 7.15 2.00 -5.58
N ALA A 411 6.71 3.18 -5.15
CA ALA A 411 6.13 3.37 -3.82
C ALA A 411 4.73 2.76 -3.79
N ILE A 412 4.68 1.43 -3.63
CA ILE A 412 3.45 0.71 -3.30
C ILE A 412 3.14 1.02 -1.83
N HIS A 413 1.88 1.37 -1.56
CA HIS A 413 1.34 1.75 -0.26
C HIS A 413 1.83 0.83 0.89
N PRO A 414 2.32 1.38 2.03
CA PRO A 414 2.97 0.60 3.10
C PRO A 414 2.06 -0.37 3.87
N SER A 415 0.77 -0.48 3.51
CA SER A 415 -0.10 -1.57 4.00
C SER A 415 0.11 -2.90 3.28
N LEU A 416 0.99 -2.96 2.27
CA LEU A 416 1.40 -4.18 1.56
C LEU A 416 2.93 -4.21 1.46
N MET A 417 3.60 -4.52 2.58
CA MET A 417 5.04 -4.80 2.55
C MET A 417 5.28 -6.19 1.91
N PRO A 418 6.15 -6.32 0.88
CA PRO A 418 6.74 -7.60 0.51
C PRO A 418 7.85 -7.96 1.50
N ILE A 419 7.87 -9.21 1.95
CA ILE A 419 9.01 -9.80 2.66
C ILE A 419 10.07 -10.13 1.61
N ASP A 420 11.20 -9.45 1.67
CA ASP A 420 12.39 -9.77 0.87
C ASP A 420 12.98 -11.11 1.30
N ALA A 421 12.73 -12.15 0.51
CA ALA A 421 13.59 -13.32 0.45
C ALA A 421 13.47 -14.02 -0.92
N ASN A 422 14.62 -14.10 -1.60
CA ASN A 422 14.92 -15.05 -2.68
C ASN A 422 14.49 -14.70 -4.12
N VAL A 423 15.02 -13.60 -4.66
CA VAL A 423 14.91 -13.20 -6.09
C VAL A 423 15.78 -14.08 -7.03
N GLY A 424 16.67 -14.93 -6.50
CA GLY A 424 17.67 -15.65 -7.31
C GLY A 424 17.13 -16.73 -8.25
N VAL A 425 16.08 -17.46 -7.85
CA VAL A 425 15.57 -18.60 -8.65
C VAL A 425 14.63 -18.13 -9.78
N GLY A 426 13.87 -17.06 -9.54
CA GLY A 426 12.97 -16.48 -10.54
C GLY A 426 13.72 -15.84 -11.72
N GLN A 427 14.88 -15.22 -11.46
CA GLN A 427 15.67 -14.56 -12.50
C GLN A 427 16.31 -15.57 -13.46
N GLN A 428 16.71 -16.74 -12.97
CA GLN A 428 17.29 -17.79 -13.81
C GLN A 428 16.24 -18.47 -14.70
N LEU A 429 15.01 -18.64 -14.20
CA LEU A 429 13.90 -19.18 -15.00
C LEU A 429 13.42 -18.17 -16.06
N LEU A 430 13.36 -16.88 -15.71
CA LEU A 430 12.99 -15.82 -16.65
C LEU A 430 14.05 -15.64 -17.77
N GLN A 431 15.33 -15.77 -17.43
CA GLN A 431 16.41 -15.70 -18.42
C GLN A 431 16.44 -16.93 -19.33
N GLN A 432 16.13 -18.12 -18.82
CA GLN A 432 15.96 -19.32 -19.64
C GLN A 432 14.74 -19.21 -20.57
N GLN A 433 13.67 -18.58 -20.11
CA GLN A 433 12.46 -18.35 -20.92
C GLN A 433 12.69 -17.30 -22.03
N GLN A 434 13.47 -16.24 -21.76
CA GLN A 434 13.85 -15.25 -22.78
C GLN A 434 14.79 -15.84 -23.85
N ALA A 435 15.72 -16.72 -23.48
CA ALA A 435 16.59 -17.40 -24.42
C ALA A 435 15.81 -18.34 -25.37
N ALA A 436 14.80 -19.04 -24.86
CA ALA A 436 13.92 -19.89 -25.67
C ALA A 436 13.05 -19.07 -26.65
N ALA A 437 12.60 -17.88 -26.24
CA ALA A 437 11.83 -16.98 -27.10
C ALA A 437 12.66 -16.40 -28.26
N GLN A 438 13.94 -16.09 -28.04
CA GLN A 438 14.85 -15.61 -29.09
C GLN A 438 15.15 -16.69 -30.13
N GLN A 439 15.34 -17.95 -29.71
CA GLN A 439 15.54 -19.08 -30.63
C GLN A 439 14.32 -19.36 -31.53
N LEU A 440 13.12 -19.02 -31.06
CA LEU A 440 11.88 -19.17 -31.83
C LEU A 440 11.66 -18.02 -32.82
N LEU A 441 12.23 -16.84 -32.54
CA LEU A 441 12.20 -15.69 -33.45
C LEU A 441 13.20 -15.83 -34.61
N GLU A 442 14.35 -16.49 -34.37
CA GLU A 442 15.31 -16.82 -35.42
C GLU A 442 14.78 -17.87 -36.42
N GLN A 443 13.89 -18.77 -35.99
CA GLN A 443 13.27 -19.76 -36.87
C GLN A 443 12.14 -19.20 -37.76
N GLN A 444 11.69 -17.95 -37.56
CA GLN A 444 10.64 -17.33 -38.38
C GLN A 444 11.15 -16.39 -39.49
N HIS A 445 12.47 -16.28 -39.71
CA HIS A 445 12.98 -15.54 -40.87
C HIS A 445 12.75 -16.34 -42.17
N LEU A 446 11.57 -16.17 -42.77
CA LEU A 446 11.35 -16.51 -44.18
C LEU A 446 12.24 -15.62 -45.08
N PRO A 447 12.83 -16.16 -46.15
CA PRO A 447 13.65 -15.39 -47.08
C PRO A 447 12.78 -14.36 -47.82
N GLN A 448 13.15 -13.08 -47.70
CA GLN A 448 12.54 -12.03 -48.51
C GLN A 448 12.92 -12.21 -49.99
N PRO A 449 12.01 -11.94 -50.94
CA PRO A 449 12.32 -11.98 -52.36
C PRO A 449 13.24 -10.81 -52.73
N THR A 450 14.41 -11.16 -53.25
CA THR A 450 15.39 -10.27 -53.87
C THR A 450 14.78 -9.59 -55.09
N SER A 451 14.35 -8.33 -54.94
CA SER A 451 14.00 -7.48 -56.08
C SER A 451 15.29 -6.93 -56.70
N LEU A 452 15.55 -7.39 -57.93
CA LEU A 452 16.64 -6.96 -58.80
C LEU A 452 16.63 -5.44 -59.03
N ALA A 453 17.84 -4.88 -58.92
CA ALA A 453 18.16 -3.50 -59.27
C ALA A 453 18.00 -3.25 -60.78
N ALA A 454 17.42 -2.09 -61.13
CA ALA A 454 17.63 -1.45 -62.42
C ALA A 454 17.82 0.06 -62.23
N SER A 455 19.06 0.46 -62.51
CA SER A 455 19.61 1.77 -62.85
C SER A 455 18.68 2.91 -63.27
N GLY A 456 18.95 4.10 -62.71
CA GLY A 456 19.40 5.26 -63.49
C GLY A 456 18.36 6.30 -63.90
N GLY A 457 18.43 7.49 -63.28
CA GLY A 457 17.86 8.72 -63.83
C GLY A 457 17.61 9.81 -62.77
N PRO A 458 18.25 11.00 -62.86
CA PRO A 458 17.95 12.13 -62.00
C PRO A 458 16.91 13.02 -62.69
N LEU A 459 15.76 13.28 -62.07
CA LEU A 459 14.97 14.49 -62.39
C LEU A 459 13.93 14.80 -61.32
N LEU A 460 13.97 16.08 -60.94
CA LEU A 460 13.09 16.84 -60.06
C LEU A 460 11.59 16.53 -60.20
N GLY A 461 10.91 16.36 -59.06
CA GLY A 461 9.46 16.40 -58.97
C GLY A 461 8.96 15.84 -57.63
N LEU A 462 8.61 16.72 -56.69
CA LEU A 462 7.97 16.37 -55.41
C LEU A 462 6.62 15.67 -55.67
N PRO A 463 6.44 14.39 -55.26
CA PRO A 463 5.13 13.76 -55.30
C PRO A 463 4.41 13.93 -53.96
N GLN A 464 3.12 14.29 -54.01
CA GLN A 464 2.22 14.26 -52.86
C GLN A 464 2.16 12.84 -52.26
N PRO A 465 2.08 12.71 -50.92
CA PRO A 465 1.91 11.40 -50.29
C PRO A 465 0.52 10.85 -50.60
N LEU A 466 0.48 9.83 -51.46
CA LEU A 466 -0.70 8.99 -51.69
C LEU A 466 -1.11 8.34 -50.37
N GLN A 467 -2.33 8.67 -49.92
CA GLN A 467 -2.99 8.08 -48.77
C GLN A 467 -3.01 6.54 -48.90
N PRO A 468 -2.59 5.79 -47.87
CA PRO A 468 -2.64 4.34 -47.90
C PRO A 468 -4.09 3.87 -48.01
N GLN A 469 -4.36 3.00 -48.99
CA GLN A 469 -5.68 2.40 -49.19
C GLN A 469 -6.14 1.68 -47.91
N PRO A 470 -7.38 1.92 -47.42
CA PRO A 470 -7.91 1.34 -46.18
C PRO A 470 -7.94 -0.20 -46.17
N GLN A 471 -7.86 -0.82 -47.34
CA GLN A 471 -7.89 -2.27 -47.49
C GLN A 471 -6.61 -2.97 -47.00
N GLN A 472 -5.46 -2.28 -47.03
CA GLN A 472 -4.20 -2.84 -46.55
C GLN A 472 -4.08 -2.80 -45.01
N ALA A 473 -4.65 -1.77 -44.38
CA ALA A 473 -4.74 -1.67 -42.92
C ALA A 473 -5.64 -2.76 -42.32
N ALA A 474 -6.77 -3.08 -42.98
CA ALA A 474 -7.68 -4.14 -42.55
C ALA A 474 -7.01 -5.52 -42.58
N LEU A 475 -6.23 -5.83 -43.64
CA LEU A 475 -5.49 -7.09 -43.74
C LEU A 475 -4.41 -7.21 -42.65
N GLN A 476 -3.71 -6.12 -42.36
CA GLN A 476 -2.69 -6.10 -41.30
C GLN A 476 -3.31 -6.28 -39.90
N GLN A 477 -4.47 -5.67 -39.66
CA GLN A 477 -5.21 -5.85 -38.40
C GLN A 477 -5.72 -7.29 -38.24
N GLN A 478 -6.17 -7.92 -39.33
CA GLN A 478 -6.60 -9.32 -39.31
C GLN A 478 -5.44 -10.28 -39.02
N LEU A 479 -4.26 -10.04 -39.61
CA LEU A 479 -3.06 -10.84 -39.34
C LEU A 479 -2.63 -10.71 -37.87
N GLN A 480 -2.72 -9.49 -37.31
CA GLN A 480 -2.38 -9.25 -35.91
C GLN A 480 -3.35 -9.95 -34.95
N GLN A 481 -4.65 -9.96 -35.25
CA GLN A 481 -5.62 -10.74 -34.46
C GLN A 481 -5.35 -12.24 -34.53
N GLN A 482 -4.99 -12.76 -35.70
CA GLN A 482 -4.67 -14.17 -35.86
C GLN A 482 -3.41 -14.57 -35.05
N GLN A 483 -2.38 -13.71 -35.03
CA GLN A 483 -1.19 -13.94 -34.20
C GLN A 483 -1.53 -13.92 -32.70
N LEU A 484 -2.39 -13.00 -32.26
CA LEU A 484 -2.82 -12.94 -30.86
C LEU A 484 -3.58 -14.22 -30.46
N GLN A 485 -4.45 -14.71 -31.34
CA GLN A 485 -5.22 -15.94 -31.10
C GLN A 485 -4.31 -17.17 -31.01
N TYR A 486 -3.28 -17.25 -31.86
CA TYR A 486 -2.29 -18.33 -31.81
C TYR A 486 -1.47 -18.29 -30.51
N GLN A 487 -1.07 -17.09 -30.07
CA GLN A 487 -0.33 -16.91 -28.82
C GLN A 487 -1.19 -17.31 -27.60
N GLN A 488 -2.49 -16.99 -27.62
CA GLN A 488 -3.43 -17.41 -26.57
C GLN A 488 -3.58 -18.93 -26.52
N GLN A 489 -3.74 -19.60 -27.67
CA GLN A 489 -3.82 -21.06 -27.72
C GLN A 489 -2.56 -21.74 -27.19
N HIS A 490 -1.39 -21.20 -27.52
CA HIS A 490 -0.12 -21.72 -27.03
C HIS A 490 0.03 -21.55 -25.52
N ALA A 491 -0.39 -20.40 -24.96
CA ALA A 491 -0.39 -20.17 -23.52
C ALA A 491 -1.29 -21.16 -22.76
N VAL A 492 -2.49 -21.44 -23.30
CA VAL A 492 -3.41 -22.43 -22.72
C VAL A 492 -2.80 -23.84 -22.77
N GLN A 493 -2.14 -24.20 -23.87
CA GLN A 493 -1.49 -25.50 -23.99
C GLN A 493 -0.32 -25.67 -22.99
N GLN A 494 0.47 -24.62 -22.78
CA GLN A 494 1.52 -24.62 -21.74
C GLN A 494 0.94 -24.75 -20.33
N MET A 495 -0.15 -24.04 -20.03
CA MET A 495 -0.83 -24.15 -18.74
C MET A 495 -1.31 -25.58 -18.48
N LEU A 496 -1.91 -26.22 -19.49
CA LEU A 496 -2.39 -27.60 -19.38
C LEU A 496 -1.24 -28.59 -19.14
N GLN A 497 -0.10 -28.39 -19.80
CA GLN A 497 1.08 -29.21 -19.60
C GLN A 497 1.66 -29.05 -18.18
N LEU A 498 1.70 -27.82 -17.66
CA LEU A 498 2.14 -27.54 -16.30
C LEU A 498 1.20 -28.19 -15.26
N GLN A 499 -0.11 -28.11 -15.49
CA GLN A 499 -1.12 -28.74 -14.63
C GLN A 499 -0.94 -30.26 -14.60
N GLN A 500 -0.71 -30.89 -15.76
CA GLN A 500 -0.45 -32.33 -15.83
C GLN A 500 0.83 -32.72 -15.08
N GLN A 501 1.90 -31.91 -15.19
CA GLN A 501 3.15 -32.16 -14.47
C GLN A 501 2.96 -32.05 -12.95
N LEU A 502 2.20 -31.05 -12.48
CA LEU A 502 1.88 -30.88 -11.06
C LEU A 502 1.08 -32.06 -10.51
N GLN A 503 0.12 -32.57 -11.28
CA GLN A 503 -0.68 -33.73 -10.89
C GLN A 503 0.20 -34.99 -10.76
N LEU A 504 1.15 -35.16 -11.68
CA LEU A 504 2.07 -36.30 -11.66
C LEU A 504 3.05 -36.23 -10.46
N GLN A 505 3.51 -35.03 -10.11
CA GLN A 505 4.32 -34.80 -8.92
C GLN A 505 3.54 -35.11 -7.63
N GLN A 506 2.27 -34.69 -7.55
CA GLN A 506 1.42 -34.96 -6.40
C GLN A 506 1.16 -36.47 -6.23
N GLN A 507 0.97 -37.20 -7.34
CA GLN A 507 0.83 -38.65 -7.32
C GLN A 507 2.11 -39.36 -6.83
N GLN A 508 3.29 -38.93 -7.26
CA GLN A 508 4.56 -39.47 -6.76
C GLN A 508 4.74 -39.23 -5.26
N GLN A 509 4.35 -38.06 -4.75
CA GLN A 509 4.45 -37.74 -3.34
C GLN A 509 3.53 -38.64 -2.49
N GLN A 510 2.31 -38.91 -2.94
CA GLN A 510 1.41 -39.85 -2.28
C GLN A 510 1.99 -41.27 -2.26
N GLN A 511 2.61 -41.71 -3.35
CA GLN A 511 3.26 -43.02 -3.43
C GLN A 511 4.42 -43.16 -2.45
N GLN A 512 5.25 -42.12 -2.30
CA GLN A 512 6.33 -42.10 -1.31
C GLN A 512 5.79 -42.16 0.14
N LEU A 513 4.72 -41.42 0.43
CA LEU A 513 4.09 -41.43 1.74
C LEU A 513 3.56 -42.82 2.09
N GLN A 514 2.94 -43.51 1.12
CA GLN A 514 2.43 -44.87 1.29
C GLN A 514 3.57 -45.88 1.53
N LEU A 515 4.69 -45.72 0.81
CA LEU A 515 5.87 -46.57 1.00
C LEU A 515 6.50 -46.36 2.39
N GLN A 516 6.56 -45.12 2.86
CA GLN A 516 7.06 -44.76 4.19
C GLN A 516 6.17 -45.36 5.29
N GLN A 517 4.85 -45.27 5.14
CA GLN A 517 3.91 -45.86 6.09
C GLN A 517 4.04 -47.40 6.15
N GLN A 518 4.26 -48.05 5.00
CA GLN A 518 4.52 -49.49 4.94
C GLN A 518 5.83 -49.88 5.63
N GLN A 519 6.91 -49.10 5.44
CA GLN A 519 8.16 -49.33 6.17
C GLN A 519 7.99 -49.19 7.68
N GLN A 520 7.21 -48.20 8.13
CA GLN A 520 6.95 -47.99 9.55
C GLN A 520 6.18 -49.17 10.16
N GLN A 521 5.20 -49.72 9.45
CA GLN A 521 4.51 -50.96 9.87
C GLN A 521 5.47 -52.14 9.96
N GLN A 522 6.36 -52.34 8.97
CA GLN A 522 7.35 -53.42 9.03
C GLN A 522 8.30 -53.27 10.23
N GLN A 523 8.74 -52.05 10.56
CA GLN A 523 9.57 -51.79 11.74
C GLN A 523 8.84 -52.10 13.04
N GLN A 524 7.56 -51.73 13.15
CA GLN A 524 6.73 -52.07 14.32
C GLN A 524 6.59 -53.59 14.47
N LEU A 525 6.35 -54.31 13.37
CA LEU A 525 6.24 -55.76 13.39
C LEU A 525 7.57 -56.42 13.82
N GLN A 526 8.70 -55.90 13.35
CA GLN A 526 10.04 -56.36 13.76
C GLN A 526 10.30 -56.12 15.24
N GLN A 527 9.95 -54.94 15.78
CA GLN A 527 10.06 -54.66 17.21
C GLN A 527 9.18 -55.60 18.04
N GLN A 528 7.96 -55.88 17.59
CA GLN A 528 7.05 -56.78 18.28
C GLN A 528 7.59 -58.22 18.31
N MET A 529 8.13 -58.70 17.18
CA MET A 529 8.83 -59.99 17.12
C MET A 529 10.04 -60.04 18.06
N GLN A 530 10.82 -58.97 18.13
CA GLN A 530 11.98 -58.90 19.01
C GLN A 530 11.60 -58.90 20.50
N GLN A 531 10.54 -58.17 20.87
CA GLN A 531 9.99 -58.22 22.23
C GLN A 531 9.48 -59.63 22.57
N GLN A 532 8.83 -60.31 21.62
CA GLN A 532 8.34 -61.66 21.82
C GLN A 532 9.49 -62.67 22.01
N GLN A 533 10.59 -62.53 21.26
CA GLN A 533 11.81 -63.32 21.48
C GLN A 533 12.46 -63.03 22.85
N GLN A 534 12.50 -61.76 23.28
CA GLN A 534 12.99 -61.41 24.62
C GLN A 534 12.12 -62.00 25.73
N HIS A 535 10.80 -62.03 25.56
CA HIS A 535 9.91 -62.70 26.50
C HIS A 535 10.14 -64.21 26.55
N GLN A 536 10.33 -64.86 25.39
CA GLN A 536 10.63 -66.29 25.34
C GLN A 536 12.00 -66.62 25.95
N SER A 537 13.03 -65.81 25.68
CA SER A 537 14.35 -66.01 26.28
C SER A 537 14.33 -65.76 27.78
N PHE A 538 13.63 -64.73 28.25
CA PHE A 538 13.43 -64.47 29.67
C PHE A 538 12.73 -65.64 30.36
N PHE A 539 11.65 -66.17 29.78
CA PHE A 539 10.93 -67.32 30.33
C PHE A 539 11.79 -68.59 30.35
N THR A 540 12.60 -68.81 29.32
CA THR A 540 13.55 -69.93 29.25
C THR A 540 14.65 -69.81 30.31
N THR A 541 15.19 -68.60 30.53
CA THR A 541 16.16 -68.34 31.60
C THR A 541 15.54 -68.55 32.98
N LEU A 542 14.30 -68.13 33.20
CA LEU A 542 13.59 -68.29 34.47
C LEU A 542 13.31 -69.77 34.80
N MET A 543 12.96 -70.57 33.79
CA MET A 543 12.81 -72.03 33.93
C MET A 543 14.14 -72.74 34.17
N ALA A 544 15.24 -72.27 33.56
CA ALA A 544 16.56 -72.86 33.77
C ALA A 544 17.14 -72.56 35.17
N THR A 545 16.86 -71.39 35.76
CA THR A 545 17.32 -71.04 37.11
C THR A 545 16.48 -71.63 38.23
N SER A 546 15.24 -72.06 37.96
CA SER A 546 14.38 -72.73 38.95
C SER A 546 14.65 -74.24 39.10
N GLY A 547 15.54 -74.82 38.30
CA GLY A 547 15.93 -76.24 38.37
C GLY A 547 17.10 -76.58 39.33
N SER A 548 17.66 -75.60 40.05
CA SER A 548 18.82 -75.83 40.94
C SER A 548 18.72 -75.05 42.25
N LEU A 549 17.63 -75.27 42.99
CA LEU A 549 17.52 -74.88 44.40
C LEU A 549 17.50 -76.14 45.25
N ASP A 550 18.72 -76.60 45.58
CA ASP A 550 18.94 -77.45 46.73
C ASP A 550 18.72 -76.59 47.98
N MET A 551 17.69 -76.92 48.75
CA MET A 551 17.19 -76.16 49.91
C MET A 551 17.73 -76.78 51.21
N PRO A 552 18.56 -76.08 51.99
CA PRO A 552 18.74 -76.39 53.39
C PRO A 552 18.04 -75.35 54.28
N GLY A 553 17.31 -75.84 55.28
CA GLY A 553 17.19 -75.15 56.56
C GLY A 553 15.93 -74.33 56.80
N LEU A 554 14.91 -75.01 57.30
CA LEU A 554 13.77 -74.45 58.03
C LEU A 554 14.22 -73.58 59.22
N GLY A 555 13.60 -72.41 59.36
CA GLY A 555 13.63 -71.59 60.57
C GLY A 555 12.30 -70.84 60.75
N LEU A 556 11.52 -71.27 61.75
CA LEU A 556 10.19 -70.78 62.12
C LEU A 556 10.17 -69.33 62.64
N LEU A 557 9.17 -68.55 62.17
CA LEU A 557 8.31 -67.56 62.88
C LEU A 557 8.95 -66.34 63.62
N PRO A 558 8.18 -65.32 64.07
CA PRO A 558 6.75 -65.03 63.88
C PRO A 558 6.43 -63.61 63.33
N ALA A 559 5.15 -63.44 63.02
CA ALA A 559 4.48 -62.18 62.70
C ALA A 559 4.65 -61.11 63.78
N GLN A 560 4.90 -59.86 63.37
CA GLN A 560 4.62 -58.69 64.19
C GLN A 560 4.12 -57.50 63.35
N GLU A 561 2.89 -57.17 63.66
CA GLU A 561 2.06 -56.01 63.42
C GLU A 561 2.72 -54.66 63.79
N MET A 562 2.34 -53.58 63.06
CA MET A 562 2.52 -52.12 63.29
C MET A 562 3.28 -51.42 62.16
N ARG A 563 2.99 -50.19 61.71
CA ARG A 563 1.96 -49.17 61.97
C ARG A 563 2.32 -48.00 61.05
N ALA A 564 1.30 -47.29 60.57
CA ALA A 564 1.30 -46.02 59.86
C ALA A 564 2.53 -45.09 59.99
N ARG A 565 2.98 -44.54 58.85
CA ARG A 565 3.63 -43.23 58.77
C ARG A 565 3.21 -42.49 57.48
N SER A 566 2.09 -41.79 57.57
CA SER A 566 1.72 -40.67 56.69
C SER A 566 2.49 -39.43 57.13
N GLY A 567 3.41 -38.96 56.30
CA GLY A 567 4.18 -37.73 56.49
C GLY A 567 3.35 -36.50 56.13
N SER A 568 2.93 -35.78 57.17
CA SER A 568 2.40 -34.42 57.14
C SER A 568 3.53 -33.42 56.87
N VAL A 569 3.39 -32.59 55.83
CA VAL A 569 4.14 -31.33 55.69
C VAL A 569 3.11 -30.20 55.60
N SER A 570 2.97 -29.48 56.70
CA SER A 570 2.22 -28.23 56.82
C SER A 570 3.20 -27.06 56.74
N GLY A 571 2.83 -26.00 56.01
CA GLY A 571 3.57 -24.74 56.09
C GLY A 571 3.14 -23.65 55.11
N SER A 572 2.27 -22.77 55.59
CA SER A 572 2.28 -21.31 55.35
C SER A 572 1.32 -20.69 54.30
N SER A 573 0.24 -20.13 54.85
CA SER A 573 -0.18 -18.72 54.75
C SER A 573 -0.89 -18.18 53.49
N ALA A 574 -2.21 -18.15 53.60
CA ALA A 574 -3.13 -16.99 53.47
C ALA A 574 -2.74 -15.81 52.55
N ALA A 575 -3.54 -15.62 51.48
CA ALA A 575 -4.11 -14.32 51.09
C ALA A 575 -5.26 -14.53 50.07
N THR A 576 -6.50 -14.34 50.54
CA THR A 576 -7.73 -14.27 49.75
C THR A 576 -7.85 -12.88 49.10
N PRO A 577 -8.52 -12.76 47.94
CA PRO A 577 -9.51 -11.69 47.85
C PRO A 577 -10.89 -12.22 47.43
N ALA A 578 -11.87 -11.56 48.03
CA ALA A 578 -13.29 -11.82 48.00
C ALA A 578 -13.90 -11.73 46.60
N LEU A 579 -14.75 -12.71 46.28
CA LEU A 579 -15.80 -12.60 45.28
C LEU A 579 -16.94 -11.77 45.86
N GLY A 580 -17.14 -10.57 45.31
CA GLY A 580 -18.31 -9.75 45.55
C GLY A 580 -19.42 -10.12 44.56
N SER A 581 -20.42 -10.84 45.04
CA SER A 581 -21.74 -10.98 44.43
C SER A 581 -22.69 -9.97 45.07
N VAL A 582 -23.38 -9.16 44.27
CA VAL A 582 -24.61 -8.44 44.67
C VAL A 582 -25.63 -8.53 43.52
N PRO A 583 -26.95 -8.66 43.81
CA PRO A 583 -27.97 -9.12 42.85
C PRO A 583 -28.91 -8.01 42.35
N GLN A 584 -29.81 -8.44 41.45
CA GLN A 584 -30.96 -7.79 40.76
C GLN A 584 -30.65 -6.96 39.52
#